data_AF-A0A0M3J5M3-F1
#
_entry.id   AF-A0A0M3J5M3-F1
#
_cell.length_a   1.000
_cell.length_b   1.000
_cell.length_c   1.000
_cell.angle_alpha   90.00
_cell.angle_beta   90.00
_cell.angle_gamma   90.00
#
_symmetry.space_group_name_H-M   'P 1'
#
loop_
_entity.id
_entity.type
_entity.pdbx_description
1 polymer ?
#
loop_
_entity_poly.entity_id
_entity_poly.type
_entity_poly.pdbx_seq_one_letter_code
_entity_poly.pdbx_strand_id
1 'polypeptide(L)'
;DVEEVVTEDVVQNASQNEPTETASPETKKKSVYLPYNKAEWSPLYLYRPFADLTAACIRQSGSEGVGRVEVGRSYGIDTTLKAGNRRVSQWIMNTLKAFPDYFGQYQKMDGKCRSIKYFWKVDAQPERFISLYKEWQKITDVPCPFKMGQVIKFPKANLNTLRISDVSLRRLIDMLRLVKENVVYVTVHRFLKHVTELEQQHGYNYKIDKKSVMKCLYALQKAGLVRLYERIVVEDYISSPVSSSDHIHLLEKFRFCD
;
A
#
# COMPACT_ATOMS: atom_id res chain seq x y z
N ASP A 1 -34.77 29.03 -73.51
CA ASP A 1 -33.55 29.67 -73.00
C ASP A 1 -33.05 28.84 -71.82
N VAL A 2 -32.49 27.65 -72.08
CA VAL A 2 -31.07 27.35 -72.40
C VAL A 2 -30.20 27.59 -71.15
N GLU A 3 -29.41 26.68 -70.59
CA GLU A 3 -29.16 25.23 -70.67
C GLU A 3 -28.22 24.92 -69.48
N GLU A 4 -28.18 23.66 -69.04
CA GLU A 4 -27.14 23.10 -68.17
C GLU A 4 -25.74 23.24 -68.78
N VAL A 5 -24.69 23.40 -67.96
CA VAL A 5 -23.42 22.68 -68.17
C VAL A 5 -22.80 22.33 -66.82
N VAL A 6 -22.76 21.02 -66.56
CA VAL A 6 -21.87 20.31 -65.64
C VAL A 6 -20.51 20.13 -66.32
N THR A 7 -19.41 20.28 -65.58
CA THR A 7 -18.16 19.55 -65.87
C THR A 7 -17.41 19.20 -64.57
N GLU A 8 -17.36 17.90 -64.30
CA GLU A 8 -16.28 17.17 -63.61
C GLU A 8 -14.95 17.43 -64.37
N ASP A 9 -13.72 17.31 -63.86
CA ASP A 9 -13.15 16.26 -63.02
C ASP A 9 -11.65 16.59 -62.74
N VAL A 10 -10.98 15.70 -62.00
CA VAL A 10 -9.51 15.47 -61.91
C VAL A 10 -8.82 15.87 -60.60
N VAL A 11 -8.73 14.86 -59.74
CA VAL A 11 -7.71 14.64 -58.70
C VAL A 11 -6.35 14.33 -59.35
N GLN A 12 -5.27 15.01 -58.92
CA GLN A 12 -3.92 14.45 -58.91
C GLN A 12 -3.13 14.88 -57.65
N ASN A 13 -2.64 13.87 -56.93
CA ASN A 13 -1.71 13.94 -55.80
C ASN A 13 -0.33 14.48 -56.22
N ALA A 14 0.31 15.29 -55.38
CA ALA A 14 1.76 15.23 -55.12
C ALA A 14 2.19 16.10 -53.91
N SER A 15 2.53 15.39 -52.83
CA SER A 15 3.54 15.62 -51.79
C SER A 15 4.41 16.89 -51.74
N GLN A 16 4.71 17.28 -50.48
CA GLN A 16 5.93 17.95 -49.96
C GLN A 16 6.04 19.48 -50.01
N ASN A 17 5.85 20.16 -48.87
CA ASN A 17 6.95 20.60 -47.98
C ASN A 17 6.45 21.44 -46.80
N GLU A 18 6.92 21.09 -45.60
CA GLU A 18 6.73 21.80 -44.33
C GLU A 18 7.44 23.17 -44.33
N PRO A 19 6.90 24.18 -43.61
CA PRO A 19 7.72 25.20 -42.98
C PRO A 19 8.00 24.77 -41.54
N THR A 20 9.27 24.46 -41.28
CA THR A 20 9.83 24.14 -39.97
C THR A 20 9.79 25.39 -39.07
N GLU A 21 8.74 25.55 -38.28
CA GLU A 21 8.78 26.46 -37.13
C GLU A 21 9.62 25.81 -36.03
N THR A 22 10.80 26.38 -35.82
CA THR A 22 11.72 26.06 -34.74
C THR A 22 11.09 26.51 -33.41
N ALA A 23 10.24 25.64 -32.85
CA ALA A 23 9.71 25.82 -31.51
C ALA A 23 10.85 25.74 -30.48
N SER A 24 11.14 26.87 -29.86
CA SER A 24 11.91 26.93 -28.61
C SER A 24 11.28 26.00 -27.56
N PRO A 25 12.05 25.37 -26.66
CA PRO A 25 11.48 24.50 -25.64
C PRO A 25 10.62 25.32 -24.68
N GLU A 26 9.30 25.31 -24.90
CA GLU A 26 8.34 25.85 -23.96
C GLU A 26 8.56 25.19 -22.60
N THR A 27 8.97 26.00 -21.63
CA THR A 27 8.96 25.62 -20.22
C THR A 27 7.51 25.43 -19.83
N LYS A 28 6.99 24.20 -19.99
CA LYS A 28 5.64 23.80 -19.57
C LYS A 28 5.37 24.37 -18.18
N LYS A 29 4.51 25.39 -18.09
CA LYS A 29 4.08 25.98 -16.82
C LYS A 29 3.53 24.84 -15.97
N LYS A 30 4.20 24.55 -14.85
CA LYS A 30 3.80 23.48 -13.93
C LYS A 30 2.43 23.84 -13.34
N SER A 31 1.38 23.21 -13.85
CA SER A 31 0.01 23.38 -13.38
C SER A 31 -0.17 22.67 -12.04
N VAL A 32 -0.96 23.28 -11.14
CA VAL A 32 -1.34 22.67 -9.85
C VAL A 32 -2.20 21.42 -10.04
N TYR A 33 -2.82 21.26 -11.21
CA TYR A 33 -3.66 20.13 -11.54
C TYR A 33 -2.88 19.11 -12.35
N LEU A 34 -3.13 17.83 -12.06
CA LEU A 34 -2.61 16.72 -12.83
C LEU A 34 -3.22 16.72 -14.24
N PRO A 35 -2.47 16.24 -15.25
CA PRO A 35 -3.04 16.03 -16.58
C PRO A 35 -4.20 15.03 -16.51
N TYR A 36 -5.17 15.19 -17.40
CA TYR A 36 -6.31 14.27 -17.47
C TYR A 36 -5.83 12.84 -17.73
N ASN A 37 -6.30 11.91 -16.91
CA ASN A 37 -6.06 10.49 -17.04
C ASN A 37 -7.39 9.75 -16.91
N LYS A 38 -7.85 9.10 -17.97
CA LYS A 38 -9.14 8.38 -18.00
C LYS A 38 -9.24 7.30 -16.91
N ALA A 39 -8.13 6.69 -16.50
CA ALA A 39 -8.12 5.64 -15.48
C ALA A 39 -8.27 6.16 -14.04
N GLU A 40 -7.83 7.40 -13.78
CA GLU A 40 -7.83 8.01 -12.44
C GLU A 40 -8.87 9.13 -12.30
N TRP A 41 -9.43 9.63 -13.40
CA TRP A 41 -10.38 10.73 -13.39
C TRP A 41 -11.79 10.27 -13.03
N SER A 42 -12.47 11.03 -12.18
CA SER A 42 -13.85 10.76 -11.78
C SER A 42 -14.72 12.01 -11.97
N PRO A 43 -15.96 11.88 -12.48
CA PRO A 43 -16.92 12.98 -12.56
C PRO A 43 -17.22 13.60 -11.18
N LEU A 44 -17.03 12.84 -10.09
CA LEU A 44 -17.26 13.31 -8.73
C LEU A 44 -16.42 14.55 -8.38
N TYR A 45 -15.31 14.79 -9.09
CA TYR A 45 -14.44 15.95 -8.89
C TYR A 45 -15.13 17.28 -9.19
N LEU A 46 -16.16 17.25 -10.03
CA LEU A 46 -16.89 18.45 -10.45
C LEU A 46 -18.02 18.81 -9.48
N TYR A 47 -18.57 17.82 -8.78
CA TYR A 47 -19.81 17.97 -8.03
C TYR A 47 -19.65 17.84 -6.52
N ARG A 48 -18.57 17.21 -6.03
CA ARG A 48 -18.34 17.02 -4.59
C ARG A 48 -17.31 18.03 -4.06
N PRO A 49 -17.54 18.61 -2.87
CA PRO A 49 -16.54 19.43 -2.20
C PRO A 49 -15.23 18.65 -1.94
N PHE A 50 -14.08 19.32 -2.01
CA PHE A 50 -12.78 18.67 -1.74
C PHE A 50 -12.67 18.06 -0.34
N ALA A 51 -13.33 18.64 0.66
CA ALA A 51 -13.38 18.05 2.01
C ALA A 51 -14.08 16.68 2.01
N ASP A 52 -15.14 16.55 1.22
CA ASP A 52 -15.92 15.32 1.11
C ASP A 52 -15.15 14.25 0.29
N LEU A 53 -14.48 14.66 -0.79
CA LEU A 53 -13.56 13.77 -1.52
C LEU A 53 -12.38 13.32 -0.64
N THR A 54 -11.85 14.21 0.20
CA THR A 54 -10.80 13.88 1.18
C THR A 54 -11.30 12.86 2.20
N ALA A 55 -12.46 13.10 2.80
CA ALA A 55 -13.09 12.19 3.74
C ALA A 55 -13.36 10.81 3.11
N ALA A 56 -13.89 10.80 1.88
CA ALA A 56 -14.15 9.58 1.12
C ALA A 56 -12.86 8.81 0.84
N CYS A 57 -11.79 9.49 0.39
CA CYS A 57 -10.49 8.88 0.14
C CYS A 57 -9.91 8.23 1.40
N ILE A 58 -9.94 8.94 2.53
CA ILE A 58 -9.46 8.40 3.81
C ILE A 58 -10.31 7.21 4.27
N ARG A 59 -11.64 7.30 4.15
CA ARG A 59 -12.55 6.21 4.52
C ARG A 59 -12.33 4.96 3.67
N GLN A 60 -12.18 5.13 2.37
CA GLN A 60 -11.98 4.01 1.44
C GLN A 60 -10.65 3.28 1.69
N SER A 61 -9.62 3.99 2.15
CA SER A 61 -8.30 3.44 2.46
C SER A 61 -8.24 2.51 3.68
N GLY A 62 -9.28 2.47 4.50
CA GLY A 62 -9.31 1.63 5.70
C GLY A 62 -8.35 2.10 6.79
N SER A 63 -7.79 1.13 7.53
CA SER A 63 -7.02 1.42 8.75
C SER A 63 -5.52 1.60 8.48
N GLU A 64 -4.98 1.11 7.36
CA GLU A 64 -3.63 1.44 6.89
C GLU A 64 -3.51 2.92 6.48
N GLY A 65 -4.63 3.52 6.07
CA GLY A 65 -4.68 4.93 5.76
C GLY A 65 -3.99 5.31 4.45
N VAL A 66 -4.20 6.57 4.06
CA VAL A 66 -3.68 7.18 2.84
C VAL A 66 -2.68 8.27 3.14
N GLY A 67 -1.71 8.44 2.26
CA GLY A 67 -0.85 9.61 2.27
C GLY A 67 -1.49 10.80 1.54
N ARG A 68 -0.77 11.91 1.61
CA ARG A 68 -1.17 13.17 0.95
C ARG A 68 -1.23 13.05 -0.57
N VAL A 69 -0.34 12.27 -1.16
CA VAL A 69 -0.25 12.13 -2.62
C VAL A 69 -1.48 11.44 -3.15
N GLU A 70 -1.90 10.37 -2.49
CA GLU A 70 -3.09 9.58 -2.80
C GLU A 70 -4.36 10.43 -2.67
N VAL A 71 -4.46 11.21 -1.59
CA VAL A 71 -5.56 12.17 -1.41
C VAL A 71 -5.57 13.24 -2.51
N GLY A 72 -4.41 13.83 -2.84
CA GLY A 72 -4.33 14.82 -3.92
C GLY A 72 -4.75 14.27 -5.28
N ARG A 73 -4.37 13.03 -5.59
CA ARG A 73 -4.81 12.33 -6.82
C ARG A 73 -6.31 12.11 -6.87
N SER A 74 -6.95 11.85 -5.72
CA SER A 74 -8.41 11.63 -5.62
C SER A 74 -9.26 12.83 -6.05
N TYR A 75 -8.66 13.97 -6.35
CA TYR A 75 -9.32 15.11 -6.97
C TYR A 75 -8.38 15.90 -7.90
N GLY A 76 -7.41 15.21 -8.50
CA GLY A 76 -6.60 15.73 -9.60
C GLY A 76 -5.60 16.83 -9.26
N ILE A 77 -5.13 16.94 -8.01
CA ILE A 77 -4.12 17.93 -7.59
C ILE A 77 -2.72 17.31 -7.53
N ASP A 78 -1.77 17.98 -8.17
CA ASP A 78 -0.35 17.61 -8.12
C ASP A 78 0.27 18.08 -6.80
N THR A 79 0.62 17.12 -5.95
CA THR A 79 1.23 17.35 -4.64
C THR A 79 2.75 17.48 -4.68
N THR A 80 3.38 17.26 -5.84
CA THR A 80 4.81 17.53 -6.05
C THR A 80 5.09 19.04 -6.09
N LEU A 81 4.09 19.83 -6.47
CA LEU A 81 4.16 21.29 -6.43
C LEU A 81 3.78 21.83 -5.06
N LYS A 82 4.54 22.83 -4.58
CA LYS A 82 4.33 23.47 -3.27
C LYS A 82 2.90 23.98 -3.08
N ALA A 83 2.29 24.55 -4.13
CA ALA A 83 0.92 25.07 -4.09
C ALA A 83 -0.12 23.95 -3.92
N GLY A 84 -0.05 22.89 -4.73
CA GLY A 84 -0.94 21.73 -4.61
C GLY A 84 -0.76 21.01 -3.27
N ASN A 85 0.49 20.86 -2.83
CA ASN A 85 0.83 20.30 -1.53
C ASN A 85 0.17 21.04 -0.36
N ARG A 86 0.23 22.38 -0.36
CA ARG A 86 -0.42 23.23 0.66
C ARG A 86 -1.94 23.08 0.65
N ARG A 87 -2.55 23.12 -0.53
CA ARG A 87 -4.01 22.97 -0.70
C ARG A 87 -4.50 21.64 -0.14
N VAL A 88 -3.89 20.53 -0.56
CA VAL A 88 -4.27 19.18 -0.11
C VAL A 88 -4.08 19.04 1.40
N SER A 89 -2.96 19.54 1.94
CA SER A 89 -2.71 19.49 3.38
C SER A 89 -3.78 20.25 4.17
N GLN A 90 -4.22 21.42 3.68
CA GLN A 90 -5.27 22.20 4.31
C GLN A 90 -6.61 21.45 4.34
N TRP A 91 -7.01 20.83 3.23
CA TRP A 91 -8.25 20.05 3.17
C TRP A 91 -8.23 18.84 4.11
N ILE A 92 -7.10 18.13 4.17
CA ILE A 92 -6.91 17.03 5.11
C ILE A 92 -7.04 17.51 6.55
N MET A 93 -6.33 18.57 6.93
CA MET A 93 -6.38 19.12 8.28
C MET A 93 -7.77 19.62 8.67
N ASN A 94 -8.48 20.26 7.74
CA ASN A 94 -9.86 20.69 7.96
C ASN A 94 -10.79 19.49 8.19
N THR A 95 -10.62 18.42 7.43
CA THR A 95 -11.41 17.18 7.57
C THR A 95 -11.16 16.50 8.92
N LEU A 96 -9.88 16.39 9.34
CA LEU A 96 -9.50 15.83 10.64
C LEU A 96 -10.07 16.65 11.80
N LYS A 97 -10.10 17.98 11.67
CA LYS A 97 -10.67 18.88 12.70
C LYS A 97 -12.20 18.82 12.73
N ALA A 98 -12.85 18.70 11.58
CA ALA A 98 -14.30 18.62 11.49
C ALA A 98 -14.85 17.29 12.05
N PHE A 99 -14.09 16.21 11.91
CA PHE A 99 -14.53 14.85 12.27
C PHE A 99 -13.45 14.10 13.09
N PRO A 100 -13.10 14.59 14.29
CA PRO A 100 -12.01 14.03 15.09
C PRO A 100 -12.28 12.61 15.55
N ASP A 101 -13.54 12.22 15.74
CA ASP A 101 -13.92 10.88 16.20
C ASP A 101 -13.83 9.81 15.10
N TYR A 102 -13.83 10.25 13.84
CA TYR A 102 -13.83 9.36 12.68
C TYR A 102 -12.46 9.21 12.04
N PHE A 103 -11.63 10.24 12.09
CA PHE A 103 -10.33 10.24 11.42
C PHE A 103 -9.17 10.38 12.40
N GLY A 104 -8.07 9.72 12.07
CA GLY A 104 -6.81 9.84 12.78
C GLY A 104 -5.64 10.01 11.82
N GLN A 105 -4.48 10.30 12.39
CA GLN A 105 -3.22 10.33 11.65
C GLN A 105 -2.12 9.63 12.43
N TYR A 106 -1.17 9.03 11.72
CA TYR A 106 0.05 8.48 12.30
C TYR A 106 1.21 8.63 11.33
N GLN A 107 2.43 8.50 11.85
CA GLN A 107 3.63 8.52 11.04
C GLN A 107 4.03 7.08 10.67
N LYS A 108 4.24 6.82 9.37
CA LYS A 108 4.74 5.56 8.84
C LYS A 108 6.10 5.81 8.18
N MET A 109 7.00 4.84 8.29
CA MET A 109 8.22 4.84 7.50
C MET A 109 7.94 4.08 6.20
N ASP A 110 8.07 4.75 5.06
CA ASP A 110 8.03 4.15 3.74
C ASP A 110 9.48 4.16 3.19
N GLY A 111 10.21 3.07 3.46
CA GLY A 111 11.66 3.00 3.18
C GLY A 111 12.46 3.98 4.05
N LYS A 112 13.20 4.89 3.41
CA LYS A 112 14.00 5.93 4.10
C LYS A 112 13.19 7.19 4.43
N CYS A 113 11.99 7.34 3.90
CA CYS A 113 11.17 8.53 4.06
C CYS A 113 10.08 8.30 5.11
N ARG A 114 9.86 9.29 5.96
CA ARG A 114 8.72 9.28 6.89
C ARG A 114 7.53 9.98 6.24
N SER A 115 6.41 9.28 6.14
CA SER A 115 5.14 9.80 5.62
C SER A 115 4.11 9.90 6.76
N ILE A 116 3.20 10.87 6.66
CA ILE A 116 2.00 10.91 7.50
C ILE A 116 0.91 10.16 6.74
N LYS A 117 0.30 9.19 7.41
CA LYS A 117 -0.85 8.44 6.92
C LYS A 117 -2.09 8.85 7.71
N TYR A 118 -3.16 9.11 6.99
CA TYR A 118 -4.47 9.50 7.52
C TYR A 118 -5.40 8.30 7.35
N PHE A 119 -6.08 7.91 8.43
CA PHE A 119 -6.85 6.68 8.45
C PHE A 119 -8.23 6.89 9.08
N TRP A 120 -9.13 5.98 8.75
CA TRP A 120 -10.45 5.89 9.36
C TRP A 120 -10.37 5.09 10.67
N LYS A 121 -10.91 5.64 11.76
CA LYS A 121 -10.98 4.99 13.07
C LYS A 121 -12.00 3.85 13.02
N VAL A 122 -11.57 2.70 13.54
CA VAL A 122 -12.24 1.41 13.36
C VAL A 122 -13.62 1.36 14.02
N ASP A 123 -13.78 2.08 15.14
CA ASP A 123 -15.04 2.18 15.88
C ASP A 123 -16.20 2.68 15.01
N ALA A 124 -15.90 3.33 13.88
CA ALA A 124 -16.90 3.85 12.98
C ALA A 124 -17.30 2.91 11.81
N GLN A 125 -16.58 1.82 11.50
CA GLN A 125 -17.02 0.78 10.56
C GLN A 125 -16.38 -0.61 10.86
N PRO A 126 -16.99 -1.45 11.71
CA PRO A 126 -16.44 -2.76 12.07
C PRO A 126 -16.54 -3.81 10.96
N GLU A 127 -17.43 -3.66 9.99
CA GLU A 127 -17.81 -4.69 9.00
C GLU A 127 -16.65 -5.22 8.14
N ARG A 128 -15.77 -4.33 7.65
CA ARG A 128 -14.58 -4.73 6.86
C ARG A 128 -13.62 -5.59 7.66
N PHE A 129 -13.65 -5.48 8.98
CA PHE A 129 -12.77 -6.22 9.88
C PHE A 129 -13.42 -7.51 10.35
N ILE A 130 -14.75 -7.58 10.39
CA ILE A 130 -15.48 -8.82 10.73
C ILE A 130 -15.10 -9.95 9.77
N SER A 131 -14.93 -9.68 8.47
CA SER A 131 -14.49 -10.70 7.51
C SER A 131 -13.09 -11.24 7.83
N LEU A 132 -12.12 -10.36 8.12
CA LEU A 132 -10.76 -10.76 8.52
C LEU A 132 -10.75 -11.54 9.83
N TYR A 133 -11.57 -11.15 10.80
CA TYR A 133 -11.71 -11.88 12.06
C TYR A 133 -12.36 -13.25 11.88
N LYS A 134 -13.35 -13.37 11.01
CA LYS A 134 -13.95 -14.67 10.63
C LYS A 134 -12.95 -15.56 9.91
N GLU A 135 -12.16 -15.00 9.00
CA GLU A 135 -11.13 -15.71 8.26
C GLU A 135 -10.01 -16.20 9.19
N TRP A 136 -9.60 -15.37 10.15
CA TRP A 136 -8.70 -15.76 11.23
C TRP A 136 -9.23 -16.97 12.00
N GLN A 137 -10.47 -16.88 12.48
CA GLN A 137 -11.08 -17.94 13.26
C GLN A 137 -11.21 -19.24 12.44
N LYS A 138 -11.50 -19.14 11.14
CA LYS A 138 -11.54 -20.29 10.24
C LYS A 138 -10.19 -21.00 10.08
N ILE A 139 -9.08 -20.27 10.15
CA ILE A 139 -7.74 -20.85 9.97
C ILE A 139 -7.23 -21.45 11.28
N THR A 140 -7.47 -20.72 12.37
CA THR A 140 -6.84 -20.98 13.67
C THR A 140 -7.71 -21.67 14.69
N ASP A 141 -9.01 -21.77 14.43
CA ASP A 141 -10.05 -22.29 15.32
C ASP A 141 -10.15 -21.55 16.67
N VAL A 142 -9.46 -20.41 16.79
CA VAL A 142 -9.45 -19.55 17.97
C VAL A 142 -9.81 -18.10 17.60
N PRO A 143 -10.42 -17.33 18.50
CA PRO A 143 -10.66 -15.92 18.26
C PRO A 143 -9.34 -15.16 18.10
N CYS A 144 -9.32 -14.16 17.22
CA CYS A 144 -8.12 -13.36 17.00
C CYS A 144 -7.71 -12.60 18.27
N PRO A 145 -6.47 -12.77 18.75
CA PRO A 145 -6.00 -12.11 19.98
C PRO A 145 -5.65 -10.63 19.75
N PHE A 146 -5.69 -10.15 18.51
CA PHE A 146 -5.29 -8.80 18.14
C PHE A 146 -6.49 -7.88 17.95
N LYS A 147 -6.44 -6.72 18.59
CA LYS A 147 -7.43 -5.65 18.39
C LYS A 147 -6.98 -4.72 17.27
N MET A 148 -7.89 -4.27 16.43
CA MET A 148 -7.57 -3.31 15.39
C MET A 148 -7.08 -1.98 15.99
N GLY A 149 -6.11 -1.34 15.33
CA GLY A 149 -5.42 -0.16 15.84
C GLY A 149 -4.42 -0.43 16.97
N GLN A 150 -4.39 -1.65 17.53
CA GLN A 150 -3.44 -2.03 18.58
C GLN A 150 -2.00 -1.84 18.09
N VAL A 151 -1.16 -1.26 18.95
CA VAL A 151 0.26 -1.10 18.67
C VAL A 151 1.04 -2.10 19.51
N ILE A 152 1.66 -3.08 18.85
CA ILE A 152 2.53 -4.08 19.46
C ILE A 152 3.96 -3.55 19.46
N LYS A 153 4.58 -3.55 20.64
CA LYS A 153 5.98 -3.19 20.84
C LYS A 153 6.82 -4.46 21.04
N PHE A 154 8.05 -4.46 20.53
CA PHE A 154 8.98 -5.59 20.64
C PHE A 154 10.24 -5.16 21.42
N PRO A 155 10.17 -5.00 22.75
CA PRO A 155 11.26 -4.41 23.53
C PRO A 155 12.54 -5.25 23.54
N LYS A 156 12.43 -6.57 23.32
CA LYS A 156 13.56 -7.52 23.32
C LYS A 156 14.11 -7.82 21.92
N ALA A 157 13.50 -7.27 20.87
CA ALA A 157 13.97 -7.42 19.49
C ALA A 157 14.36 -6.05 18.95
N ASN A 158 15.35 -5.97 18.06
CA ASN A 158 15.73 -4.72 17.39
C ASN A 158 14.72 -4.33 16.29
N LEU A 159 13.44 -4.24 16.68
CA LEU A 159 12.30 -3.99 15.81
C LEU A 159 11.43 -2.87 16.39
N ASN A 160 11.03 -1.96 15.50
CA ASN A 160 10.04 -0.93 15.83
C ASN A 160 8.66 -1.55 16.09
N THR A 161 7.67 -0.72 16.40
CA THR A 161 6.30 -1.16 16.63
C THR A 161 5.64 -1.75 15.38
N LEU A 162 4.65 -2.63 15.60
CA LEU A 162 3.68 -3.10 14.62
C LEU A 162 2.30 -2.56 15.00
N ARG A 163 1.66 -1.82 14.10
CA ARG A 163 0.26 -1.39 14.29
C ARG A 163 -0.64 -2.39 13.57
N ILE A 164 -1.64 -2.90 14.27
CA ILE A 164 -2.65 -3.79 13.70
C ILE A 164 -3.60 -2.96 12.83
N SER A 165 -3.36 -2.99 11.53
CA SER A 165 -4.28 -2.59 10.47
C SER A 165 -4.87 -3.80 9.76
N ASP A 166 -5.87 -3.58 8.91
CA ASP A 166 -6.40 -4.53 7.93
C ASP A 166 -5.30 -5.24 7.14
N VAL A 167 -4.33 -4.48 6.61
CA VAL A 167 -3.21 -5.07 5.86
C VAL A 167 -2.31 -5.93 6.74
N SER A 168 -1.97 -5.48 7.96
CA SER A 168 -1.16 -6.30 8.86
C SER A 168 -1.91 -7.54 9.36
N LEU A 169 -3.21 -7.45 9.60
CA LEU A 169 -4.02 -8.58 10.04
C LEU A 169 -4.14 -9.60 8.92
N ARG A 170 -4.37 -9.15 7.68
CA ARG A 170 -4.33 -10.01 6.49
C ARG A 170 -2.96 -10.69 6.35
N ARG A 171 -1.85 -9.96 6.51
CA ARG A 171 -0.50 -10.57 6.50
C ARG A 171 -0.34 -11.66 7.55
N LEU A 172 -0.83 -11.42 8.77
CA LEU A 172 -0.78 -12.43 9.83
C LEU A 172 -1.60 -13.67 9.45
N ILE A 173 -2.79 -13.48 8.86
CA ILE A 173 -3.64 -14.55 8.31
C ILE A 173 -2.90 -15.35 7.23
N ASP A 174 -2.30 -14.66 6.25
CA ASP A 174 -1.57 -15.29 5.15
C ASP A 174 -0.35 -16.06 5.65
N MET A 175 0.39 -15.50 6.61
CA MET A 175 1.51 -16.19 7.26
C MET A 175 1.05 -17.46 7.99
N LEU A 176 -0.11 -17.43 8.65
CA LEU A 176 -0.69 -18.61 9.29
C LEU A 176 -1.14 -19.65 8.27
N ARG A 177 -1.68 -19.25 7.11
CA ARG A 177 -1.97 -20.16 5.99
C ARG A 177 -0.72 -20.86 5.51
N LEU A 178 0.34 -20.10 5.24
CA LEU A 178 1.61 -20.66 4.78
C LEU A 178 2.17 -21.68 5.77
N VAL A 179 2.12 -21.39 7.07
CA VAL A 179 2.57 -22.30 8.14
C VAL A 179 1.63 -23.51 8.31
N LYS A 180 0.34 -23.37 7.98
CA LYS A 180 -0.62 -24.49 7.98
C LYS A 180 -0.38 -25.44 6.80
N GLU A 181 -0.06 -24.90 5.63
CA GLU A 181 0.27 -25.67 4.43
C GLU A 181 1.66 -26.31 4.51
N ASN A 182 2.64 -25.58 5.05
CA ASN A 182 4.01 -26.02 5.20
C ASN A 182 4.39 -25.94 6.68
N VAL A 183 4.42 -27.08 7.36
CA VAL A 183 4.62 -27.20 8.81
C VAL A 183 5.93 -26.55 9.28
N VAL A 184 6.95 -26.58 8.42
CA VAL A 184 8.27 -26.01 8.72
C VAL A 184 8.79 -25.16 7.57
N TYR A 185 9.17 -23.92 7.88
CA TYR A 185 10.02 -23.10 7.01
C TYR A 185 11.42 -23.01 7.60
N VAL A 186 12.42 -23.40 6.80
CA VAL A 186 13.82 -23.42 7.22
C VAL A 186 14.44 -22.02 7.19
N THR A 187 14.14 -21.20 6.18
CA THR A 187 14.75 -19.88 6.02
C THR A 187 13.71 -18.78 5.90
N VAL A 188 13.98 -17.63 6.55
CA VAL A 188 13.14 -16.42 6.41
C VAL A 188 13.13 -15.93 4.97
N HIS A 189 14.21 -16.15 4.22
CA HIS A 189 14.28 -15.73 2.82
C HIS A 189 13.22 -16.43 1.96
N ARG A 190 13.10 -17.77 2.10
CA ARG A 190 12.07 -18.54 1.39
C ARG A 190 10.67 -18.14 1.85
N PHE A 191 10.47 -17.96 3.15
CA PHE A 191 9.20 -17.51 3.70
C PHE A 191 8.79 -16.12 3.18
N LEU A 192 9.73 -15.17 3.14
CA LEU A 192 9.52 -13.83 2.61
C LEU A 192 9.09 -13.86 1.14
N LYS A 193 9.67 -14.78 0.34
CA LYS A 193 9.29 -14.96 -1.06
C LYS A 193 7.81 -15.37 -1.19
N HIS A 194 7.38 -16.39 -0.45
CA HIS A 194 5.98 -16.84 -0.47
C HIS A 194 5.01 -15.75 0.02
N VAL A 195 5.36 -15.02 1.08
CA VAL A 195 4.54 -13.89 1.56
C VAL A 195 4.41 -12.81 0.49
N THR A 196 5.51 -12.50 -0.23
CA THR A 196 5.49 -11.50 -1.29
C THR A 196 4.60 -11.93 -2.47
N GLU A 197 4.63 -13.22 -2.84
CA GLU A 197 3.78 -13.78 -3.89
C GLU A 197 2.30 -13.68 -3.53
N LEU A 198 1.92 -13.97 -2.28
CA LEU A 198 0.54 -13.79 -1.80
C LEU A 198 0.11 -12.31 -1.80
N GLU A 199 0.99 -11.40 -1.36
CA GLU A 199 0.67 -9.96 -1.40
C GLU A 199 0.44 -9.44 -2.82
N GLN A 200 1.19 -9.95 -3.80
CA GLN A 200 1.00 -9.59 -5.21
C GLN A 200 -0.34 -10.08 -5.75
N GLN A 201 -0.79 -11.29 -5.38
CA GLN A 201 -2.12 -11.79 -5.74
C GLN A 201 -3.24 -10.91 -5.19
N HIS A 202 -3.00 -10.28 -4.03
CA HIS A 202 -3.90 -9.30 -3.44
C HIS A 202 -3.80 -7.89 -4.04
N GLY A 203 -3.00 -7.68 -5.09
CA GLY A 203 -2.81 -6.39 -5.75
C GLY A 203 -1.99 -5.39 -4.93
N TYR A 204 -1.21 -5.86 -3.95
CA TYR A 204 -0.35 -4.98 -3.17
C TYR A 204 0.96 -4.72 -3.92
N ASN A 205 1.15 -3.46 -4.32
CA ASN A 205 2.24 -3.06 -5.23
C ASN A 205 3.60 -2.85 -4.55
N TYR A 206 3.67 -2.96 -3.21
CA TYR A 206 4.91 -2.72 -2.47
C TYR A 206 5.53 -4.03 -2.00
N LYS A 207 6.84 -4.15 -2.14
CA LYS A 207 7.60 -5.28 -1.60
C LYS A 207 7.73 -5.15 -0.07
N ILE A 208 7.23 -6.12 0.67
CA ILE A 208 7.40 -6.19 2.12
C ILE A 208 8.86 -6.39 2.50
N ASP A 209 9.30 -5.66 3.54
CA ASP A 209 10.65 -5.74 4.07
C ASP A 209 10.79 -6.87 5.10
N LYS A 210 12.00 -7.42 5.22
CA LYS A 210 12.33 -8.48 6.20
C LYS A 210 11.93 -8.08 7.62
N LYS A 211 12.14 -6.82 8.03
CA LYS A 211 11.80 -6.36 9.38
C LYS A 211 10.29 -6.37 9.62
N SER A 212 9.46 -5.99 8.64
CA SER A 212 8.00 -6.10 8.78
C SER A 212 7.53 -7.54 8.87
N VAL A 213 8.10 -8.47 8.09
CA VAL A 213 7.80 -9.90 8.24
C VAL A 213 8.17 -10.40 9.63
N MET A 214 9.38 -10.07 10.12
CA MET A 214 9.80 -10.46 11.46
C MET A 214 8.86 -9.92 12.54
N LYS A 215 8.36 -8.68 12.43
CA LYS A 215 7.37 -8.13 13.38
C LYS A 215 6.10 -8.97 13.41
N CYS A 216 5.57 -9.36 12.24
CA CYS A 216 4.40 -10.22 12.16
C CYS A 216 4.66 -11.58 12.81
N LEU A 217 5.80 -12.19 12.51
CA LEU A 217 6.19 -13.48 13.09
C LEU A 217 6.36 -13.42 14.61
N TYR A 218 7.03 -12.40 15.15
CA TYR A 218 7.12 -12.20 16.60
C TYR A 218 5.76 -11.92 17.25
N ALA A 219 4.84 -11.24 16.55
CA ALA A 219 3.48 -11.05 17.04
C ALA A 219 2.74 -12.40 17.14
N LEU A 220 2.84 -13.25 16.11
CA LEU A 220 2.27 -14.60 16.12
C LEU A 220 2.91 -15.49 17.20
N GLN A 221 4.22 -15.37 17.42
CA GLN A 221 4.92 -16.10 18.48
C GLN A 221 4.46 -15.67 19.88
N LYS A 222 4.31 -14.35 20.10
CA LYS A 222 3.78 -13.83 21.36
C LYS A 222 2.34 -14.29 21.62
N ALA A 223 1.57 -14.51 20.56
CA ALA A 223 0.22 -15.10 20.61
C ALA A 223 0.22 -16.63 20.75
N GLY A 224 1.40 -17.29 20.74
CA GLY A 224 1.52 -18.74 20.89
C GLY A 224 1.15 -19.56 19.64
N LEU A 225 1.02 -18.92 18.47
CA LEU A 225 0.53 -19.56 17.24
C LEU A 225 1.66 -20.18 16.41
N VAL A 226 2.86 -19.61 16.52
CA VAL A 226 4.05 -20.04 15.77
C VAL A 226 5.25 -20.05 16.70
N ARG A 227 6.18 -20.98 16.52
CA ARG A 227 7.50 -20.94 17.17
C ARG A 227 8.55 -20.48 16.18
N LEU A 228 9.35 -19.51 16.61
CA LEU A 228 10.56 -19.10 15.92
C LEU A 228 11.76 -19.66 16.67
N TYR A 229 12.56 -20.47 16.00
CA TYR A 229 13.89 -20.84 16.48
C TYR A 229 14.92 -20.09 15.68
N GLU A 230 15.87 -19.46 16.35
CA GLU A 230 17.01 -18.82 15.71
C GLU A 230 18.21 -19.74 15.87
N ARG A 231 18.79 -20.18 14.74
CA ARG A 231 20.02 -20.96 14.72
C ARG A 231 21.03 -20.24 13.86
N ILE A 232 22.17 -19.91 14.45
CA ILE A 232 23.34 -19.44 13.72
C ILE A 232 23.97 -20.68 13.08
N VAL A 233 24.02 -20.72 11.75
CA VAL A 233 24.86 -21.70 11.07
C VAL A 233 26.26 -21.14 11.04
N VAL A 234 27.13 -21.74 11.85
CA VAL A 234 28.57 -21.52 11.74
C VAL A 234 29.05 -22.55 10.72
N GLU A 235 29.55 -22.09 9.57
CA GLU A 235 30.32 -22.96 8.68
C GLU A 235 31.68 -23.22 9.35
N ASP A 236 31.85 -24.42 9.89
CA ASP A 236 33.17 -24.89 10.29
C ASP A 236 33.90 -25.43 9.04
N TYR A 237 35.04 -24.79 8.70
CA TYR A 237 36.02 -25.07 7.62
C TYR A 237 35.62 -24.58 6.20
N ILE A 238 36.37 -23.77 5.42
CA ILE A 238 37.83 -23.67 5.18
C ILE A 238 38.19 -22.20 4.78
N SER A 239 39.35 -21.72 5.24
CA SER A 239 40.05 -20.47 4.91
C SER A 239 39.47 -19.58 3.79
N SER A 240 38.58 -18.66 4.14
CA SER A 240 38.43 -17.37 3.44
C SER A 240 37.74 -16.35 4.34
N PRO A 241 38.15 -15.06 4.33
CA PRO A 241 37.61 -14.06 5.24
C PRO A 241 36.30 -13.49 4.68
N VAL A 242 35.22 -14.27 4.73
CA VAL A 242 33.87 -13.74 4.55
C VAL A 242 32.99 -14.31 5.65
N SER A 243 32.86 -13.54 6.73
CA SER A 243 31.86 -13.79 7.77
C SER A 243 30.48 -13.42 7.21
N SER A 244 29.80 -14.39 6.58
CA SER A 244 28.36 -14.33 6.35
C SER A 244 27.66 -15.21 7.37
N SER A 245 27.33 -14.63 8.52
CA SER A 245 26.47 -15.28 9.51
C SER A 245 25.03 -15.29 8.99
N ASP A 246 24.62 -16.39 8.36
CA ASP A 246 23.23 -16.58 7.95
C ASP A 246 22.38 -17.04 9.13
N HIS A 247 21.40 -16.21 9.51
CA HIS A 247 20.40 -16.56 10.53
C HIS A 247 19.35 -17.47 9.90
N ILE A 248 19.40 -18.76 10.22
CA ILE A 248 18.31 -19.69 9.94
C ILE A 248 17.24 -19.45 11.00
N HIS A 249 16.04 -19.03 10.58
CA HIS A 249 14.88 -19.06 11.45
C HIS A 249 13.99 -20.23 11.06
N LEU A 250 13.94 -21.25 11.91
CA LEU A 250 12.96 -22.33 11.77
C LEU A 250 11.63 -21.81 12.30
N LEU A 251 10.62 -21.82 11.44
CA LEU A 251 9.24 -21.58 11.82
C LEU A 251 8.55 -22.93 11.96
N GLU A 252 8.11 -23.27 13.17
CA GLU A 252 7.37 -24.51 13.43
C GLU A 252 5.95 -24.19 13.92
N LYS A 253 4.95 -24.87 13.33
CA LYS A 253 3.56 -24.84 13.78
C LYS A 253 3.49 -25.42 15.21
N PHE A 254 2.98 -24.65 16.17
CA PHE A 254 2.90 -25.14 17.56
C PHE A 254 1.50 -25.53 18.02
N ARG A 255 0.44 -24.84 17.59
CA ARG A 255 -0.95 -25.22 17.92
C ARG A 255 -1.94 -24.65 16.93
N PHE A 256 -2.61 -25.54 16.21
CA PHE A 256 -4.06 -25.46 16.05
C PHE A 256 -4.54 -26.75 16.69
N CYS A 257 -5.47 -26.68 17.63
CA CYS A 257 -5.92 -27.82 18.43
C CYS A 257 -6.03 -29.10 17.60
N ASP A 258 -5.58 -30.22 18.19
CA ASP A 258 -5.77 -31.58 17.67
C ASP A 258 -7.25 -31.85 17.34
#